data_AF-A0A7V3XBD4-F1
#
_entry.id   AF-A0A7V3XBD4-F1
#
_cell.length_a   1.000
_cell.length_b   1.000
_cell.length_c   1.000
_cell.angle_alpha   90.00
_cell.angle_beta   90.00
_cell.angle_gamma   90.00
#
_symmetry.space_group_name_H-M   'P 1'
#
loop_
_entity.id
_entity.type
_entity.pdbx_description
1 polymer ?
#
loop_
_entity_poly.entity_id
_entity_poly.type
_entity_poly.pdbx_seq_one_letter_code
_entity_poly.pdbx_strand_id
1 'polypeptide(L)' 'MRIEYSKSADALYVYFKQTEVAKSKEIEEGVVVDFDSDGRLVGIEVLDASLRFSLQDLVNVSIENLPVELVK' A
#
# COMPACT_ATOMS: atom_id res chain seq x y z
N MET A 1 1.34 -9.79 1.87
CA MET A 1 1.57 -8.41 1.41
C MET A 1 1.83 -8.45 -0.09
N ARG A 2 1.31 -7.49 -0.85
CA ARG A 2 1.60 -7.29 -2.28
C ARG A 2 1.85 -5.81 -2.51
N ILE A 3 2.87 -5.47 -3.29
CA ILE A 3 3.13 -4.09 -3.73
C ILE A 3 2.96 -4.06 -5.24
N GLU A 4 2.22 -3.08 -5.76
CA GLU A 4 1.86 -2.97 -7.17
C GLU A 4 1.97 -1.52 -7.63
N TYR A 5 2.64 -1.30 -8.75
CA TYR A 5 2.64 0.00 -9.42
C TYR A 5 1.80 -0.08 -10.69
N SER A 6 0.73 0.72 -10.74
CA SER A 6 -0.16 0.84 -11.89
C SER A 6 0.32 1.95 -12.81
N LYS A 7 0.95 1.58 -13.94
CA LYS A 7 1.43 2.55 -14.92
C LYS A 7 0.32 3.40 -15.55
N SER A 8 -0.88 2.84 -15.72
CA SER A 8 -2.01 3.58 -16.32
C SER A 8 -2.57 4.66 -15.39
N ALA A 9 -2.44 4.47 -14.08
CA ALA A 9 -2.92 5.41 -13.07
C ALA A 9 -1.78 6.25 -12.45
N ASP A 10 -0.51 5.95 -12.78
CA ASP A 10 0.67 6.42 -12.04
C ASP A 10 0.49 6.28 -10.51
N ALA A 11 0.11 5.08 -10.08
CA ALA A 11 -0.27 4.83 -8.68
C ALA A 11 0.52 3.67 -8.09
N LEU A 12 1.02 3.86 -6.86
CA LEU A 12 1.61 2.80 -6.05
C LEU A 12 0.59 2.30 -5.03
N TYR A 13 0.34 1.00 -5.02
CA TYR A 13 -0.50 0.34 -4.04
C TYR A 13 0.32 -0.61 -3.18
N VAL A 14 0.12 -0.54 -1.87
CA VAL A 14 0.62 -1.51 -0.90
C VAL A 14 -0.57 -2.22 -0.26
N TYR A 15 -0.78 -3.48 -0.62
CA TYR A 15 -1.80 -4.34 -0.05
C TYR A 15 -1.23 -5.10 1.15
N PHE A 16 -1.75 -4.83 2.35
CA PHE A 16 -1.40 -5.55 3.57
C PHE A 16 -2.15 -6.88 3.66
N LYS A 17 -3.43 -6.89 3.25
CA LYS A 17 -4.32 -8.06 3.24
C LYS A 17 -5.04 -8.17 1.90
N GLN A 18 -5.27 -9.41 1.46
CA GLN A 18 -6.17 -9.69 0.33
C GLN A 18 -7.59 -9.86 0.86
N THR A 19 -8.33 -8.76 0.93
CA THR A 19 -9.72 -8.72 1.36
C THR A 19 -10.44 -7.58 0.65
N GLU A 20 -11.77 -7.58 0.68
CA GLU A 20 -12.57 -6.49 0.12
C GLU A 20 -12.37 -5.19 0.90
N VAL A 21 -12.30 -4.08 0.15
CA VAL A 21 -12.32 -2.73 0.70
C VAL A 21 -13.77 -2.33 0.91
N ALA A 22 -14.12 -1.99 2.15
CA ALA A 22 -15.46 -1.49 2.49
C ALA A 22 -15.49 0.04 2.60
N LYS A 23 -14.34 0.66 2.92
CA LYS A 23 -14.22 2.10 3.09
C LYS A 23 -12.82 2.58 2.72
N SER A 24 -12.75 3.69 2.02
CA SER A 24 -11.50 4.40 1.72
C SER A 24 -11.51 5.77 2.40
N LYS A 25 -10.34 6.23 2.84
CA LYS A 25 -10.14 7.57 3.38
C LYS A 25 -8.92 8.21 2.75
N GLU A 26 -9.12 9.33 2.06
CA GLU A 26 -8.04 10.22 1.66
C GLU A 26 -7.50 10.96 2.89
N ILE A 27 -6.21 10.82 3.14
CA ILE A 27 -5.53 11.43 4.30
C ILE A 27 -4.68 12.65 3.92
N GLU A 28 -4.31 12.72 2.65
CA GLU A 28 -3.61 13.80 1.97
C GLU A 28 -4.00 13.70 0.49
N GLU A 29 -3.89 14.79 -0.26
CA GLU A 29 -4.13 14.78 -1.71
C GLU A 29 -3.40 13.61 -2.38
N GLY A 30 -4.16 12.71 -3.00
CA GLY A 30 -3.65 11.52 -3.69
C GLY A 30 -3.06 10.43 -2.79
N VAL A 31 -3.27 10.48 -1.47
CA VAL A 31 -2.91 9.39 -0.54
C VAL A 31 -4.17 8.84 0.12
N VAL A 32 -4.50 7.59 -0.19
CA VAL A 32 -5.73 6.93 0.24
C VAL A 32 -5.40 5.71 1.11
N VAL A 33 -6.12 5.56 2.21
CA VAL A 33 -6.04 4.41 3.11
C VAL A 33 -7.33 3.62 3.04
N ASP A 34 -7.22 2.33 2.77
CA ASP A 34 -8.34 1.42 2.60
C ASP A 34 -8.57 0.55 3.83
N PHE A 35 -9.85 0.38 4.18
CA PHE A 35 -10.32 -0.38 5.34
C PHE A 35 -11.36 -1.43 4.97
N ASP A 36 -11.36 -2.54 5.68
CA ASP A 36 -12.39 -3.57 5.61
C ASP A 36 -13.65 -3.15 6.39
N SER A 37 -14.70 -3.98 6.37
CA SER A 37 -15.97 -3.70 7.04
C SER A 37 -15.86 -3.64 8.57
N ASP A 38 -14.80 -4.22 9.15
CA ASP A 38 -14.49 -4.14 10.58
C ASP A 38 -13.60 -2.93 10.91
N GLY A 39 -13.28 -2.09 9.92
CA GLY A 39 -12.42 -0.92 10.09
C GLY A 39 -10.93 -1.24 10.21
N ARG A 40 -10.49 -2.43 9.80
CA ARG A 40 -9.06 -2.81 9.80
C ARG A 40 -8.41 -2.44 8.48
N LEU A 41 -7.12 -2.09 8.54
CA LEU A 41 -6.33 -1.71 7.38
C LEU A 41 -6.23 -2.84 6.34
N VAL A 42 -6.52 -2.50 5.08
CA VAL A 42 -6.42 -3.39 3.91
C VAL A 42 -5.22 -2.99 3.05
N GLY A 43 -5.12 -1.70 2.71
CA GLY A 43 -4.10 -1.19 1.79
C GLY A 43 -3.91 0.32 1.89
N ILE A 44 -2.87 0.79 1.21
CA ILE A 44 -2.60 2.21 0.97
C ILE A 44 -2.37 2.39 -0.53
N GLU A 45 -3.00 3.42 -1.11
CA GLU A 45 -2.76 3.91 -2.46
C GLU A 45 -2.07 5.27 -2.39
N VAL A 46 -1.08 5.46 -3.27
CA VAL A 46 -0.45 6.75 -3.53
C VAL A 46 -0.51 7.04 -5.03
N LEU A 47 -1.29 8.06 -5.42
CA LEU A 47 -1.36 8.58 -6.78
C LEU A 47 -0.14 9.46 -7.12
N ASP A 48 0.09 9.68 -8.40
CA ASP A 48 1.24 10.43 -8.93
C ASP A 48 2.58 9.92 -8.35
N ALA A 49 2.68 8.60 -8.19
CA ALA A 49 3.80 7.97 -7.48
C ALA A 49 5.14 8.28 -8.17
N SER A 50 5.16 8.43 -9.49
CA SER A 50 6.37 8.84 -10.22
C SER A 50 6.83 10.27 -9.94
N LEU A 51 5.94 11.14 -9.45
CA LEU A 51 6.27 12.52 -9.06
C LEU A 51 6.68 12.63 -7.59
N ARG A 52 6.26 11.66 -6.76
CA ARG A 52 6.53 11.65 -5.31
C ARG A 52 7.79 10.87 -4.94
N PHE A 53 8.15 9.87 -5.73
CA PHE A 53 9.24 8.94 -5.42
C PHE A 53 10.21 8.82 -6.58
N SER A 54 11.50 8.65 -6.27
CA SER A 54 12.46 8.25 -7.30
C SER A 54 12.25 6.79 -7.69
N LEU A 55 12.75 6.41 -8.87
CA LEU A 55 12.77 4.99 -9.25
C LEU A 55 13.55 4.13 -8.23
N GLN A 56 14.59 4.69 -7.60
CA GLN A 56 15.33 3.98 -6.55
C GLN A 56 14.48 3.71 -5.31
N ASP A 57 13.60 4.63 -4.93
CA ASP A 57 12.68 4.42 -3.80
C ASP A 57 11.64 3.35 -4.13
N LEU A 58 11.13 3.32 -5.37
CA LEU A 58 10.07 2.39 -5.79
C LEU A 58 10.56 0.94 -5.96
N VAL A 59 11.84 0.73 -6.30
CA VAL A 59 12.38 -0.62 -6.54
C VAL A 59 13.02 -1.26 -5.32
N ASN A 60 13.30 -0.48 -4.27
CA ASN A 60 13.96 -0.97 -3.06
C ASN A 60 12.92 -1.23 -1.97
N VAL A 61 12.68 -2.50 -1.68
CA VAL A 61 11.82 -2.94 -0.57
C VAL A 61 12.67 -3.70 0.43
N SER A 62 12.80 -3.17 1.64
CA SER A 62 13.43 -3.86 2.79
C SER A 62 12.36 -4.26 3.80
N ILE A 63 12.54 -5.44 4.39
CA ILE A 63 11.73 -5.88 5.52
C ILE A 63 12.69 -6.32 6.62
N GLU A 64 12.59 -5.66 7.78
CA GLU A 64 13.49 -5.85 8.90
C GLU A 64 12.72 -6.32 10.15
N ASN A 65 13.40 -7.06 11.03
CA ASN A 65 12.86 -7.52 12.31
C ASN A 65 11.51 -8.26 12.22
N LEU A 66 11.32 -9.06 11.16
CA LEU A 66 10.12 -9.90 11.03
C LEU A 66 10.08 -10.93 12.18
N PRO A 67 8.99 -11.01 12.94
CA PRO A 67 8.83 -12.02 13.99
C PRO A 67 8.45 -13.36 13.36
N VAL A 68 9.38 -13.95 12.62
CA VAL A 68 9.19 -15.22 11.89
C VAL A 68 8.83 -16.37 12.83
N GLU A 69 9.22 -16.30 14.10
CA GLU A 69 8.86 -17.25 15.15
C GLU A 69 7.35 -17.30 15.43
N LEU A 70 6.62 -16.24 15.07
CA LEU A 70 5.16 -16.18 15.21
C LEU A 70 4.43 -16.78 14.00
N VAL A 71 5.14 -17.10 12.93
CA VAL A 71 4.60 -17.74 11.73
C VAL A 71 4.85 -19.25 11.83
N LYS A 72 3.81 -20.00 12.21
CA LYS A 72 3.83 -21.48 12.21
C LYS A 72 3.55 -22.06 10.83
#